data_AF-A0A147ISF2-F1
#
_entry.id   AF-A0A147ISF2-F1
#
_cell.length_a   1.000
_cell.length_b   1.000
_cell.length_c   1.000
_cell.angle_alpha   90.00
_cell.angle_beta   90.00
_cell.angle_gamma   90.00
#
_symmetry.space_group_name_H-M   'P 1'
#
loop_
_entity.id
_entity.type
_entity.pdbx_description
1 polymer ?
#
loop_
_entity_poly.entity_id
_entity_poly.type
_entity_poly.pdbx_seq_one_letter_code
_entity_poly.pdbx_strand_id
1 'polypeptide(L)'
;MPIAREHRWLYPIDWRELSALIRFGRAKGQCEHCGRPHGRDIVHLGDGTWWDDTRARWRDGRGRGVRALPSPVAMVRAQPGLAGIAPPLPFRRTRVILASAHLNHDPGDNRPRNLAALCQACHMRHDAGEHRRRRLRNRFRACAIRDLFA
;
A
#
# COMPACT_ATOMS: atom_id res chain seq x y z
N MET A 1 9.88 0.05 6.52
CA MET A 1 9.43 1.46 6.56
C MET A 1 10.55 2.25 7.20
N PRO A 2 11.20 3.19 6.49
CA PRO A 2 12.20 4.05 7.10
C PRO A 2 11.49 4.99 8.09
N ILE A 3 11.86 4.91 9.37
CA ILE A 3 11.39 5.82 10.41
C ILE A 3 12.35 7.01 10.42
N ALA A 4 11.79 8.22 10.25
CA ALA A 4 12.57 9.45 10.32
C ALA A 4 13.32 9.54 11.65
N ARG A 5 14.55 10.07 11.64
CA ARG A 5 15.44 10.04 12.81
C ARG A 5 14.79 10.74 14.01
N GLU A 6 14.09 11.84 13.75
CA GLU A 6 13.32 12.63 14.70
C GLU A 6 12.03 11.96 15.20
N HIS A 7 11.65 10.78 14.71
CA HIS A 7 10.47 10.07 15.20
C HIS A 7 10.82 8.75 15.88
N ARG A 8 12.08 8.32 15.89
CA ARG A 8 12.48 7.00 16.41
C ARG A 8 12.07 6.77 17.85
N TRP A 9 12.10 7.82 18.69
CA TRP A 9 11.72 7.73 20.11
C TRP A 9 10.21 7.52 20.34
N LEU A 10 9.37 7.76 19.33
CA LEU A 10 7.93 7.49 19.41
C LEU A 10 7.61 6.01 19.25
N TYR A 11 8.58 5.22 18.78
CA TYR A 11 8.46 3.79 18.59
C TYR A 11 9.13 3.07 19.77
N PRO A 12 8.55 1.96 20.24
CA PRO A 12 9.16 1.20 21.31
C PRO A 12 10.42 0.48 20.81
N ILE A 13 11.30 0.10 21.73
CA ILE A 13 12.58 -0.57 21.41
C ILE A 13 12.38 -1.87 20.63
N ASP A 14 11.28 -2.57 20.89
CA ASP A 14 10.85 -3.83 20.29
C ASP A 14 9.95 -3.63 19.04
N TRP A 15 10.03 -2.46 18.39
CA TRP A 15 9.20 -2.16 17.23
C TRP A 15 9.32 -3.20 16.11
N ARG A 16 10.50 -3.81 15.94
CA ARG A 16 10.73 -4.82 14.88
C ARG A 16 9.87 -6.05 15.12
N GLU A 17 9.82 -6.50 16.38
CA GLU A 17 9.08 -7.64 16.89
C GLU A 17 7.58 -7.35 16.82
N LEU A 18 7.15 -6.20 17.33
CA LEU A 18 5.76 -5.76 17.26
C LEU A 18 5.27 -5.66 15.80
N SER A 19 6.06 -5.06 14.92
CA SER A 19 5.73 -4.97 13.50
C SER A 19 5.65 -6.34 12.82
N ALA A 20 6.53 -7.27 13.19
CA ALA A 20 6.50 -8.64 12.68
C ALA A 20 5.25 -9.40 13.19
N LEU A 21 4.91 -9.24 14.48
CA LEU A 21 3.71 -9.80 15.09
C LEU A 21 2.44 -9.34 14.36
N ILE A 22 2.33 -8.06 14.05
CA ILE A 22 1.18 -7.52 13.30
C ILE A 22 1.15 -8.06 11.86
N ARG A 23 2.27 -8.00 11.13
CA ARG A 23 2.31 -8.35 9.70
C ARG A 23 2.23 -9.84 9.42
N PHE A 24 2.89 -10.66 10.21
CA PHE A 24 3.08 -12.08 9.93
C PHE A 24 2.41 -12.98 10.95
N GLY A 25 2.23 -12.53 12.20
CA GLY A 25 1.43 -13.22 13.20
C GLY A 25 -0.08 -13.01 12.96
N ARG A 26 -0.59 -11.81 13.27
CA ARG A 26 -2.02 -11.49 13.19
C ARG A 26 -2.54 -11.51 11.76
N ALA A 27 -1.89 -10.75 10.88
CA ALA A 27 -2.34 -10.60 9.51
C ALA A 27 -1.92 -11.77 8.59
N LYS A 28 -1.15 -12.74 9.11
CA LYS A 28 -0.70 -13.95 8.38
C LYS A 28 -0.04 -13.63 7.03
N GLY A 29 0.70 -12.54 6.96
CA GLY A 29 1.36 -12.09 5.73
C GLY A 29 0.40 -11.57 4.66
N GLN A 30 -0.82 -11.17 5.01
CA GLN A 30 -1.79 -10.60 4.08
C GLN A 30 -2.15 -9.17 4.49
N CYS A 31 -2.45 -8.31 3.52
CA CYS A 31 -2.95 -6.97 3.80
C CYS A 31 -4.31 -7.06 4.50
N GLU A 32 -4.49 -6.43 5.66
CA GLU A 32 -5.75 -6.46 6.42
C GLU A 32 -6.88 -5.69 5.72
N HIS A 33 -6.57 -4.82 4.74
CA HIS A 33 -7.60 -4.10 3.97
C HIS A 33 -8.00 -4.79 2.66
N CYS A 34 -7.03 -5.31 1.90
CA CYS A 34 -7.31 -5.82 0.54
C CYS A 34 -6.95 -7.28 0.34
N GLY A 35 -6.27 -7.92 1.29
CA GLY A 35 -5.88 -9.33 1.22
C GLY A 35 -4.68 -9.65 0.34
N ARG A 36 -3.99 -8.64 -0.23
CA ARG A 36 -2.78 -8.88 -1.03
C ARG A 36 -1.69 -9.58 -0.19
N PRO A 37 -1.09 -10.69 -0.67
CA PRO A 37 -0.09 -11.44 0.08
C PRO A 37 1.30 -10.78 0.01
N HIS A 38 2.01 -10.77 1.13
CA HIS A 38 3.38 -10.26 1.24
C HIS A 38 4.37 -11.05 0.37
N GLY A 39 5.33 -10.35 -0.24
CA GLY A 39 6.43 -10.93 -1.00
C GLY A 39 6.05 -11.53 -2.35
N ARG A 40 4.78 -11.47 -2.74
CA ARG A 40 4.29 -11.99 -4.03
C ARG A 40 4.22 -10.90 -5.09
N ASP A 41 4.49 -11.28 -6.33
CA ASP A 41 4.28 -10.42 -7.49
C ASP A 41 2.86 -10.57 -7.99
N ILE A 42 2.05 -9.52 -7.84
CA ILE A 42 0.66 -9.52 -8.26
C ILE A 42 0.49 -8.75 -9.57
N VAL A 43 -0.52 -9.15 -10.33
CA VAL A 43 -1.01 -8.40 -11.48
C VAL A 43 -2.11 -7.43 -11.03
N HIS A 44 -2.10 -6.19 -11.52
CA HIS A 44 -3.11 -5.18 -11.20
C HIS A 44 -3.36 -4.21 -12.36
N LEU A 45 -4.56 -3.61 -12.40
CA LEU A 45 -4.98 -2.69 -13.47
C LEU A 45 -4.59 -1.22 -13.20
N GLY A 46 -4.20 -0.90 -11.96
CA GLY A 46 -3.72 0.45 -11.57
C GLY A 46 -4.77 1.32 -10.86
N ASP A 47 -6.05 1.00 -11.04
CA ASP A 47 -7.20 1.53 -10.29
C ASP A 47 -7.33 0.95 -8.85
N GLY A 48 -6.50 -0.04 -8.52
CA GLY A 48 -6.54 -0.79 -7.27
C GLY A 48 -7.04 -2.22 -7.43
N THR A 49 -7.63 -2.55 -8.59
CA THR A 49 -8.06 -3.90 -8.96
C THR A 49 -6.86 -4.80 -9.21
N TRP A 50 -6.84 -5.98 -8.60
CA TRP A 50 -5.71 -6.91 -8.65
C TRP A 50 -6.17 -8.37 -8.77
N TRP A 51 -5.35 -9.21 -9.38
CA TRP A 51 -5.64 -10.62 -9.59
C TRP A 51 -5.24 -11.46 -8.37
N ASP A 52 -6.21 -12.12 -7.76
CA ASP A 52 -6.02 -13.11 -6.70
C ASP A 52 -5.88 -14.49 -7.33
N ASP A 53 -4.64 -14.95 -7.48
CA ASP A 53 -4.29 -16.21 -8.12
C ASP A 53 -4.92 -17.41 -7.39
N THR A 54 -4.94 -17.37 -6.05
CA THR A 54 -5.52 -18.42 -5.20
C THR A 54 -7.01 -18.62 -5.45
N ARG A 55 -7.72 -17.52 -5.76
CA ARG A 55 -9.17 -17.53 -5.98
C ARG A 55 -9.56 -17.43 -7.45
N ALA A 56 -8.57 -17.40 -8.34
CA ALA A 56 -8.69 -17.16 -9.77
C ALA A 56 -9.68 -16.03 -10.10
N ARG A 57 -9.58 -14.89 -9.42
CA ARG A 57 -10.51 -13.76 -9.61
C ARG A 57 -9.86 -12.40 -9.39
N TRP A 58 -10.44 -11.38 -10.01
CA TRP A 58 -10.13 -9.98 -9.72
C TRP A 58 -10.72 -9.55 -8.39
N ARG A 59 -9.98 -8.71 -7.65
CA ARG A 59 -10.41 -8.10 -6.39
C ARG A 59 -10.13 -6.61 -6.40
N ASP A 60 -11.03 -5.83 -5.83
CA ASP A 60 -10.88 -4.38 -5.72
C ASP A 60 -9.89 -3.99 -4.61
N GLY A 61 -9.69 -2.69 -4.45
CA GLY A 61 -8.82 -2.13 -3.42
C GLY A 61 -9.27 -2.39 -1.96
N ARG A 62 -10.47 -2.92 -1.74
CA ARG A 62 -11.04 -3.35 -0.45
C ARG A 62 -11.12 -4.88 -0.33
N GLY A 63 -10.56 -5.60 -1.30
CA GLY A 63 -10.58 -7.06 -1.32
C GLY A 63 -11.90 -7.69 -1.73
N ARG A 64 -12.87 -6.93 -2.27
CA ARG A 64 -14.13 -7.49 -2.79
C ARG A 64 -13.92 -8.03 -4.20
N GLY A 65 -14.60 -9.12 -4.56
CA GLY A 65 -14.49 -9.70 -5.91
C GLY A 65 -15.08 -8.77 -6.97
N VAL A 66 -14.35 -8.58 -8.07
CA VAL A 66 -14.81 -7.86 -9.26
C VAL A 66 -15.28 -8.88 -10.30
N ARG A 67 -16.52 -8.71 -10.78
CA ARG A 67 -17.14 -9.59 -11.78
C ARG A 67 -16.87 -9.07 -13.19
N ALA A 68 -17.09 -9.94 -14.17
CA ALA A 68 -17.08 -9.61 -15.60
C ALA A 68 -15.74 -9.09 -16.17
N LEU A 69 -14.63 -9.28 -15.46
CA LEU A 69 -13.29 -9.04 -16.01
C LEU A 69 -12.66 -10.35 -16.49
N PRO A 70 -12.11 -10.40 -17.71
CA PRO A 70 -11.37 -11.56 -18.21
C PRO A 70 -10.12 -11.82 -17.36
N SER A 71 -9.68 -13.08 -17.27
CA SER A 71 -8.43 -13.41 -16.58
C SER A 71 -7.22 -12.72 -17.25
N PRO A 72 -6.10 -12.49 -16.55
CA PRO A 72 -4.89 -11.92 -17.16
C PRO A 72 -4.46 -12.66 -18.44
N VAL A 73 -4.58 -13.99 -18.46
CA VAL A 73 -4.27 -14.81 -19.63
C VAL A 73 -5.23 -14.53 -20.79
N ALA A 74 -6.54 -14.43 -20.51
CA ALA A 74 -7.54 -14.09 -21.52
C ALA A 74 -7.35 -12.66 -22.06
N MET A 75 -6.97 -11.72 -21.20
CA MET A 75 -6.65 -10.34 -21.62
C MET A 75 -5.48 -10.31 -22.59
N VAL A 76 -4.38 -11.01 -22.30
CA VAL A 76 -3.21 -11.08 -23.19
C VAL A 76 -3.58 -11.72 -24.54
N ARG A 77 -4.38 -12.80 -24.53
CA ARG A 77 -4.82 -13.46 -25.77
C ARG A 77 -5.72 -12.60 -26.65
N ALA A 78 -6.50 -11.70 -26.06
CA ALA A 78 -7.41 -10.81 -26.78
C ALA A 78 -6.69 -9.59 -27.38
N GLN A 79 -5.41 -9.37 -27.08
CA GLN A 79 -4.70 -8.20 -27.58
C GLN A 79 -4.32 -8.36 -29.06
N PRO A 80 -4.68 -7.39 -29.92
CA PRO A 80 -4.18 -7.36 -31.27
C PRO A 80 -2.66 -7.16 -31.23
N GLY A 81 -1.92 -8.07 -31.86
CA GLY A 81 -0.48 -7.99 -32.02
C GLY A 81 -0.11 -7.55 -33.43
N LEU A 82 0.99 -6.81 -33.55
CA LEU A 82 1.67 -6.62 -34.83
C LEU A 82 2.77 -7.69 -34.95
N ALA A 83 2.95 -8.26 -36.14
CA ALA A 83 4.01 -9.25 -36.36
C ALA A 83 5.38 -8.66 -35.94
N GLY A 84 6.07 -9.35 -35.04
CA GLY A 84 7.38 -8.93 -34.52
C GLY A 84 7.34 -7.93 -33.36
N ILE A 85 6.18 -7.44 -32.91
CA ILE A 85 6.06 -6.52 -31.76
C ILE A 85 5.09 -7.10 -30.74
N ALA A 86 5.59 -7.40 -29.54
CA ALA A 86 4.74 -7.84 -28.44
C ALA A 86 3.76 -6.72 -28.04
N PRO A 87 2.45 -7.01 -27.90
CA PRO A 87 1.49 -6.00 -27.50
C PRO A 87 1.77 -5.52 -26.06
N PRO A 88 1.46 -4.24 -25.74
CA PRO A 88 1.64 -3.72 -24.39
C PRO A 88 0.71 -4.47 -23.44
N LEU A 89 1.25 -4.99 -22.33
CA LEU A 89 0.43 -5.70 -21.35
C LEU A 89 -0.70 -4.81 -20.82
N PRO A 90 -1.95 -5.32 -20.71
CA PRO A 90 -3.09 -4.51 -20.28
C PRO A 90 -3.13 -4.32 -18.75
N PHE A 91 -2.06 -4.69 -18.06
CA PHE A 91 -1.92 -4.68 -16.62
C PHE A 91 -0.46 -4.48 -16.22
N ARG A 92 -0.26 -4.15 -14.95
CA ARG A 92 1.06 -3.95 -14.33
C ARG A 92 1.34 -5.07 -13.34
N ARG A 93 2.63 -5.34 -13.09
CA ARG A 93 3.08 -6.30 -12.09
C ARG A 93 3.85 -5.58 -11.00
N THR A 94 3.50 -5.83 -9.74
CA THR A 94 4.15 -5.20 -8.58
C THR A 94 4.39 -6.22 -7.48
N ARG A 95 5.59 -6.20 -6.88
CA ARG A 95 5.91 -6.96 -5.67
C ARG A 95 5.23 -6.34 -4.46
N VAL A 96 4.37 -7.09 -3.79
CA VAL A 96 3.62 -6.62 -2.63
C VAL A 96 4.51 -6.63 -1.40
N ILE A 97 4.70 -5.46 -0.80
CA ILE A 97 5.37 -5.32 0.50
C ILE A 97 4.36 -4.82 1.53
N LEU A 98 4.36 -5.46 2.70
CA LEU A 98 3.52 -5.08 3.84
C LEU A 98 4.35 -4.25 4.82
N ALA A 99 3.72 -3.20 5.34
CA ALA A 99 4.22 -2.38 6.44
C ALA A 99 3.15 -2.30 7.54
N SER A 100 3.60 -2.10 8.77
CA SER A 100 2.72 -1.71 9.87
C SER A 100 2.36 -0.23 9.72
N ALA A 101 1.08 0.10 9.85
CA ALA A 101 0.54 1.44 9.76
C ALA A 101 -0.28 1.77 11.01
N HIS A 102 -0.15 3.00 11.53
CA HIS A 102 -0.95 3.52 12.62
C HIS A 102 -2.31 4.00 12.08
N LEU A 103 -3.40 3.43 12.56
CA LEU A 103 -4.76 3.71 12.09
C LEU A 103 -5.20 5.14 12.40
N ASN A 104 -4.75 5.69 13.52
CA ASN A 104 -4.99 7.09 13.93
C ASN A 104 -3.94 8.09 13.41
N HIS A 105 -2.97 7.66 12.60
CA HIS A 105 -1.82 8.45 12.12
C HIS A 105 -0.90 9.03 13.21
N ASP A 106 -1.04 8.59 14.46
CA ASP A 106 -0.16 8.95 15.58
C ASP A 106 0.91 7.87 15.76
N PRO A 107 2.19 8.16 15.42
CA PRO A 107 3.29 7.21 15.57
C PRO A 107 3.60 6.85 17.04
N GLY A 108 3.11 7.61 18.03
CA GLY A 108 3.26 7.28 19.45
C GLY A 108 2.28 6.21 19.96
N ASP A 109 1.16 5.99 19.28
CA ASP A 109 0.16 5.01 19.68
C ASP A 109 0.46 3.61 19.11
N ASN A 110 1.39 2.91 19.76
CA ASN A 110 1.87 1.60 19.32
C ASN A 110 1.02 0.42 19.84
N ARG A 111 -0.19 0.66 20.35
CA ARG A 111 -1.06 -0.42 20.83
C ARG A 111 -1.39 -1.33 19.65
N PRO A 112 -1.34 -2.68 19.79
CA PRO A 112 -1.61 -3.60 18.68
C PRO A 112 -2.94 -3.34 17.95
N ARG A 113 -3.97 -2.90 18.67
CA ARG A 113 -5.28 -2.53 18.11
C ARG A 113 -5.27 -1.31 17.18
N ASN A 114 -4.31 -0.41 17.34
CA ASN A 114 -4.14 0.78 16.50
C ASN A 114 -3.20 0.53 15.32
N LEU A 115 -2.52 -0.62 15.28
CA LEU A 115 -1.65 -0.99 14.17
C LEU A 115 -2.42 -1.85 13.17
N ALA A 116 -2.11 -1.69 11.88
CA ALA A 116 -2.60 -2.56 10.82
C ALA A 116 -1.47 -2.97 9.86
N ALA A 117 -1.55 -4.18 9.30
CA ALA A 117 -0.66 -4.65 8.25
C ALA A 117 -1.21 -4.25 6.88
N LEU A 118 -0.64 -3.21 6.27
CA LEU A 118 -1.10 -2.67 4.99
C LEU A 118 -0.06 -2.88 3.89
N CYS A 119 -0.53 -3.23 2.69
CA CYS A 119 0.32 -3.21 1.49
C CYS A 119 0.59 -1.77 1.04
N GLN A 120 1.64 -1.57 0.23
CA GLN A 120 2.01 -0.25 -0.31
C GLN A 120 0.82 0.57 -0.81
N ALA A 121 -0.08 -0.02 -1.62
CA ALA A 121 -1.22 0.69 -2.18
C ALA A 121 -2.32 1.04 -1.15
N CYS A 122 -2.55 0.20 -0.14
CA CYS A 122 -3.50 0.50 0.92
C CYS A 122 -2.93 1.50 1.92
N HIS A 123 -1.63 1.38 2.22
CA HIS A 123 -0.93 2.29 3.11
C HIS A 123 -0.91 3.72 2.55
N MET A 124 -0.52 3.87 1.28
CA MET A 124 -0.51 5.19 0.61
C MET A 124 -1.89 5.85 0.55
N ARG A 125 -2.96 5.05 0.42
CA ARG A 125 -4.34 5.55 0.43
C ARG A 125 -4.76 5.98 1.83
N HIS A 126 -4.42 5.19 2.85
CA HIS A 126 -4.66 5.54 4.26
C HIS A 126 -4.00 6.88 4.60
N ASP A 127 -2.72 7.04 4.27
CA ASP A 127 -1.96 8.24 4.63
C ASP A 127 -2.18 9.45 3.71
N ALA A 128 -2.97 9.32 2.63
CA ALA A 128 -3.11 10.37 1.63
C ALA A 128 -3.59 11.71 2.21
N GLY A 129 -4.58 11.66 3.11
CA GLY A 129 -5.13 12.83 3.80
C GLY A 129 -4.10 13.46 4.75
N GLU A 130 -3.46 12.64 5.57
CA GLU A 130 -2.39 13.07 6.48
C GLU A 130 -1.23 13.73 5.73
N HIS A 131 -0.78 13.12 4.64
CA HIS A 131 0.28 13.66 3.81
C HIS A 131 -0.11 14.99 3.16
N ARG A 132 -1.37 15.16 2.72
CA ARG A 132 -1.86 16.45 2.22
C ARG A 132 -1.82 17.51 3.33
N ARG A 133 -2.27 17.19 4.54
CA ARG A 133 -2.22 18.10 5.69
C ARG A 133 -0.79 18.51 6.04
N ARG A 134 0.13 17.55 6.13
CA ARG A 134 1.56 17.81 6.42
C ARG A 134 2.21 18.67 5.34
N ARG A 135 1.96 18.38 4.05
CA ARG A 135 2.48 19.19 2.93
C ARG A 135 2.02 20.64 3.03
N LEU A 136 0.73 20.87 3.29
CA LEU A 136 0.18 22.22 3.49
C LEU A 136 0.83 22.92 4.68
N ARG A 137 0.91 22.26 5.84
CA ARG A 137 1.53 22.84 7.04
C ARG A 137 3.01 23.18 6.83
N ASN A 138 3.76 22.32 6.17
CA ASN A 138 5.17 22.55 5.88
C ASN A 138 5.37 23.72 4.92
N ARG A 139 4.51 23.84 3.89
CA ARG A 139 4.49 24.99 2.99
C ARG A 139 4.20 26.29 3.75
N PHE A 140 3.16 26.28 4.60
CA PHE A 140 2.81 27.45 5.41
C PHE A 140 3.96 27.84 6.35
N ARG A 141 4.55 26.88 7.06
CA ARG A 141 5.71 27.12 7.93
C ARG A 141 6.89 27.74 7.17
N ALA A 142 7.18 27.24 5.97
CA ALA A 142 8.26 27.79 5.15
C ALA A 142 7.99 29.24 4.73
N CYS A 143 6.74 29.58 4.37
CA CYS A 143 6.35 30.96 4.09
C CYS A 143 6.46 31.85 5.34
N ALA A 144 5.90 31.43 6.48
CA ALA A 144 5.93 32.20 7.72
C ALA A 144 7.36 32.48 8.23
N ILE A 145 8.27 31.53 8.09
CA ILE A 145 9.69 31.74 8.42
C ILE A 145 10.30 32.80 7.49
N ARG A 146 10.00 32.74 6.19
CA ARG A 146 10.49 33.75 5.24
C ARG A 146 9.95 35.13 5.58
N ASP A 147 8.67 35.26 5.89
CA ASP A 147 8.04 36.54 6.22
C ASP A 147 8.59 37.16 7.52
N LEU A 148 8.96 36.32 8.50
CA LEU A 148 9.50 36.79 9.78
C LEU A 148 10.96 37.31 9.68
N PHE A 149 11.73 36.80 8.72
CA PHE A 149 13.15 37.11 8.53
C PHE A 149 13.45 37.81 7.19
N ALA A 150 12.42 38.30 6.50
CA ALA A 150 12.54 39.11 5.28
C ALA A 150 12.69 40.60 5.61
#